data_AF-A0A0A0M368-F1
#
_entry.id   AF-A0A0A0M368-F1
#
_cell.length_a   1.000
_cell.length_b   1.000
_cell.length_c   1.000
_cell.angle_alpha   90.00
_cell.angle_beta   90.00
_cell.angle_gamma   90.00
#
_symmetry.space_group_name_H-M   'P 1'
#
loop_
_entity.id
_entity.type
_entity.pdbx_description
1 polymer ?
#
loop_
_entity_poly.entity_id
_entity_poly.type
_entity_poly.pdbx_seq_one_letter_code
_entity_poly.pdbx_strand_id
1 'polypeptide(L)'
;MRYDIAIEAFRKLASEMVAELEQAVASGDERYYNADIALRNVGEWLRRANDGTLAGSYGPSFGIGKSDLMFGPVEDRMYELERLYTDHILDAPRHAP
;
A
#
# COMPACT_ATOMS: atom_id res chain seq x y z
N MET A 1 6.31 -16.38 2.59
CA MET A 1 5.46 -16.27 1.39
C MET A 1 6.37 -16.17 0.17
N ARG A 2 6.00 -16.72 -1.00
CA ARG A 2 6.80 -16.49 -2.23
C ARG A 2 6.55 -15.06 -2.74
N TYR A 3 7.54 -14.45 -3.42
CA TYR A 3 7.46 -13.08 -3.94
C TYR A 3 6.25 -12.85 -4.86
N ASP A 4 6.01 -13.78 -5.79
CA ASP A 4 4.89 -13.75 -6.74
C ASP A 4 3.53 -13.71 -6.03
N ILE A 5 3.37 -14.51 -4.97
CA ILE A 5 2.16 -14.52 -4.15
C ILE A 5 2.02 -13.20 -3.37
N ALA A 6 3.13 -12.70 -2.82
CA ALA A 6 3.14 -11.47 -2.04
C ALA A 6 2.79 -10.24 -2.90
N ILE A 7 3.34 -10.13 -4.11
CA ILE A 7 3.06 -9.00 -5.00
C ILE A 7 1.62 -9.04 -5.55
N GLU A 8 1.06 -10.22 -5.79
CA GLU A 8 -0.35 -10.37 -6.17
C GLU A 8 -1.29 -9.96 -5.02
N ALA A 9 -1.02 -10.44 -3.81
CA ALA A 9 -1.77 -10.05 -2.62
C ALA A 9 -1.70 -8.53 -2.38
N PHE A 10 -0.50 -7.94 -2.51
CA PHE A 10 -0.28 -6.51 -2.38
C PHE A 10 -1.09 -5.71 -3.41
N ARG A 11 -1.02 -6.08 -4.70
CA ARG A 11 -1.76 -5.40 -5.78
C ARG A 11 -3.27 -5.47 -5.55
N LYS A 12 -3.78 -6.62 -5.15
CA LYS A 12 -5.20 -6.81 -4.86
C LYS A 12 -5.65 -5.90 -3.72
N LEU A 13 -4.96 -5.96 -2.58
CA LEU A 13 -5.31 -5.16 -1.41
C LEU A 13 -5.22 -3.66 -1.69
N ALA A 14 -4.14 -3.21 -2.34
CA ALA A 14 -3.97 -1.82 -2.72
C ALA A 14 -5.06 -1.34 -3.70
N SER A 15 -5.46 -2.18 -4.67
CA SER A 15 -6.57 -1.84 -5.59
C SER A 15 -7.91 -1.71 -4.88
N GLU A 16 -8.22 -2.60 -3.94
CA GLU A 16 -9.47 -2.53 -3.17
C GLU A 16 -9.52 -1.25 -2.31
N MET A 17 -8.38 -0.90 -1.70
CA MET A 17 -8.25 0.31 -0.91
C MET A 17 -8.35 1.59 -1.74
N VAL A 18 -7.74 1.63 -2.93
CA VAL A 18 -7.88 2.77 -3.84
C VAL A 18 -9.34 3.02 -4.17
N ALA A 19 -10.10 1.98 -4.55
CA ALA A 19 -11.51 2.12 -4.88
C ALA A 19 -12.35 2.62 -3.69
N GLU A 20 -12.10 2.09 -2.48
CA GLU A 20 -12.79 2.53 -1.26
C GLU A 20 -12.45 3.99 -0.90
N LEU A 21 -11.19 4.38 -1.01
CA LEU A 21 -10.72 5.73 -0.70
C LEU A 21 -11.23 6.75 -1.73
N GLU A 22 -11.28 6.40 -3.02
CA GLU A 22 -11.91 7.22 -4.06
C GLU A 22 -13.38 7.48 -3.73
N GLN A 23 -14.11 6.44 -3.30
CA GLN A 23 -15.50 6.58 -2.88
C GLN A 23 -15.65 7.45 -1.61
N ALA A 24 -14.78 7.27 -0.62
CA ALA A 24 -14.78 8.07 0.60
C ALA A 24 -14.52 9.56 0.30
N VAL A 25 -13.53 9.85 -0.54
CA VAL A 25 -13.22 11.22 -1.00
C VAL A 25 -14.40 11.82 -1.77
N ALA A 26 -15.00 11.07 -2.70
CA ALA A 26 -16.12 11.56 -3.51
C ALA A 26 -17.39 11.81 -2.69
N SER A 27 -17.61 11.04 -1.63
CA SER A 27 -18.78 11.17 -0.74
C SER A 27 -18.58 12.15 0.41
N GLY A 28 -17.34 12.54 0.71
CA GLY A 28 -17.01 13.36 1.88
C GLY A 28 -17.20 12.62 3.21
N ASP A 29 -16.92 11.31 3.24
CA ASP A 29 -17.09 10.49 4.44
C ASP A 29 -16.06 10.85 5.52
N GLU A 30 -16.50 11.60 6.53
CA GLU A 30 -15.66 12.12 7.62
C GLU A 30 -15.00 11.03 8.49
N ARG A 31 -15.42 9.75 8.37
CA ARG A 31 -14.74 8.63 9.02
C ARG A 31 -13.34 8.40 8.47
N TYR A 32 -13.08 8.85 7.24
CA TYR A 32 -11.78 8.75 6.56
C TYR A 32 -11.07 10.11 6.59
N TYR A 33 -10.67 10.57 7.78
CA TYR A 33 -10.12 11.91 8.01
C TYR A 33 -8.94 12.30 7.08
N ASN A 34 -8.14 11.34 6.64
CA ASN A 34 -6.99 11.52 5.74
C ASN A 34 -7.15 10.73 4.42
N ALA A 35 -8.38 10.59 3.90
CA ALA A 35 -8.66 9.76 2.72
C ALA A 35 -7.84 10.14 1.49
N ASP A 36 -7.60 11.43 1.26
CA ASP A 36 -6.84 11.97 0.14
C ASP A 36 -5.34 11.61 0.22
N ILE A 37 -4.76 11.72 1.42
CA ILE A 37 -3.36 11.33 1.69
C ILE A 37 -3.21 9.81 1.52
N ALA A 38 -4.14 9.04 2.11
CA ALA A 38 -4.18 7.59 1.96
C ALA A 38 -4.27 7.19 0.48
N LEU A 39 -5.19 7.81 -0.26
CA LEU A 39 -5.42 7.51 -1.68
C LEU A 39 -4.16 7.79 -2.50
N ARG A 40 -3.50 8.93 -2.28
CA ARG A 40 -2.25 9.26 -2.96
C ARG A 40 -1.15 8.23 -2.68
N ASN A 41 -0.97 7.85 -1.42
CA ASN A 41 0.07 6.92 -1.00
C ASN A 41 -0.18 5.52 -1.58
N VAL A 42 -1.38 4.97 -1.38
CA VAL A 42 -1.75 3.63 -1.87
C VAL A 42 -1.76 3.60 -3.40
N GLY A 43 -2.23 4.67 -4.05
CA GLY A 43 -2.21 4.81 -5.50
C GLY A 43 -0.78 4.77 -6.06
N GLU A 44 0.16 5.44 -5.42
CA GLU A 44 1.58 5.38 -5.80
C GLU A 44 2.15 3.97 -5.62
N TRP A 45 1.82 3.32 -4.50
CA TRP A 45 2.26 1.96 -4.21
C TRP A 45 1.73 0.96 -5.24
N LEU A 46 0.43 1.03 -5.55
CA LEU A 46 -0.21 0.20 -6.57
C LEU A 46 0.42 0.42 -7.94
N ARG A 47 0.67 1.67 -8.33
CA ARG A 47 1.34 2.00 -9.60
C ARG A 47 2.71 1.33 -9.68
N ARG A 48 3.55 1.49 -8.64
CA ARG A 48 4.89 0.87 -8.60
C ARG A 48 4.84 -0.66 -8.56
N ALA A 49 3.83 -1.23 -7.90
CA ALA A 49 3.58 -2.66 -7.91
C ALA A 49 3.25 -3.16 -9.33
N ASN A 50 2.39 -2.44 -10.06
CA ASN A 50 2.03 -2.76 -11.44
C ASN A 50 3.21 -2.60 -12.40
N ASP A 51 4.03 -1.57 -12.21
CA ASP A 51 5.25 -1.31 -12.99
C ASP A 51 6.40 -2.28 -12.66
N GLY A 52 6.24 -3.13 -11.63
CA GLY A 52 7.29 -4.07 -11.18
C GLY A 52 8.47 -3.39 -10.50
N THR A 53 8.32 -2.14 -10.05
CA THR A 53 9.40 -1.32 -9.45
C THR A 53 9.30 -1.21 -7.93
N LEU A 54 8.25 -1.76 -7.31
CA LEU A 54 7.96 -1.61 -5.88
C LEU A 54 9.15 -1.96 -4.96
N ALA A 55 9.82 -3.09 -5.17
CA ALA A 55 10.93 -3.54 -4.32
C ALA A 55 12.14 -2.60 -4.30
N GLY A 56 12.39 -1.87 -5.41
CA GLY A 56 13.49 -0.89 -5.50
C GLY A 56 13.07 0.55 -5.23
N SER A 57 11.78 0.78 -4.98
CA SER A 57 11.18 2.12 -4.94
C SER A 57 11.31 2.83 -3.60
N TYR A 58 11.50 2.07 -2.53
CA TYR A 58 11.51 2.58 -1.17
C TYR A 58 12.75 2.09 -0.44
N GLY A 59 13.32 2.98 0.39
CA GLY A 59 14.44 2.65 1.25
C GLY A 59 13.97 1.90 2.51
N PRO A 60 14.80 1.84 3.58
CA PRO A 60 14.43 1.18 4.84
C PRO A 60 13.19 1.76 5.54
N SER A 61 12.59 2.82 5.01
CA SER A 61 11.31 3.38 5.45
C SER A 61 10.30 3.36 4.29
N PHE A 62 9.75 2.19 4.00
CA PHE A 62 8.40 2.09 3.43
C PHE A 62 7.48 2.15 4.64
N GLY A 63 6.86 3.30 4.89
CA GLY A 63 6.19 3.43 6.18
C GLY A 63 5.39 4.70 6.27
N ILE A 64 4.11 4.46 6.49
CA ILE A 64 3.14 5.36 7.10
C ILE A 64 3.85 6.08 8.26
N GLY A 65 4.10 7.38 8.12
CA GLY A 65 4.67 8.14 9.21
C GLY A 65 3.72 8.20 10.41
N LYS A 66 4.20 8.56 11.60
CA LYS A 66 3.31 8.78 12.76
C LYS A 66 2.19 9.81 12.50
N SER A 67 2.40 10.69 11.52
CA SER A 67 1.43 11.67 11.02
C SER A 67 0.37 11.09 10.08
N ASP A 68 0.59 9.89 9.56
CA ASP A 68 -0.30 9.15 8.67
C ASP A 68 -1.24 8.19 9.45
N LEU A 69 -1.10 8.07 10.77
CA LEU A 69 -1.82 7.14 11.67
C LEU A 69 -3.32 7.43 11.87
N MET A 70 -3.97 8.13 10.95
CA MET A 70 -5.40 8.52 11.06
C MET A 70 -6.14 8.24 9.74
N PHE A 71 -5.89 7.07 9.14
CA PHE A 71 -6.56 6.66 7.90
C PHE A 71 -7.96 6.08 8.11
N GLY A 72 -8.44 6.03 9.35
CA GLY A 72 -9.79 5.57 9.66
C GLY A 72 -9.99 4.10 9.25
N PRO A 73 -11.09 3.75 8.57
CA PRO A 73 -11.42 2.35 8.24
C PRO A 73 -10.43 1.56 7.38
N VAL A 74 -9.42 2.22 6.75
CA VAL A 74 -8.38 1.51 5.98
C VAL A 74 -7.09 1.25 6.76
N GLU A 75 -6.98 1.70 8.01
CA GLU A 75 -5.72 1.67 8.76
C GLU A 75 -5.11 0.27 8.88
N ASP A 76 -5.89 -0.73 9.29
CA ASP A 76 -5.41 -2.12 9.41
C ASP A 76 -4.87 -2.66 8.07
N ARG A 77 -5.51 -2.28 6.96
CA ARG A 77 -5.10 -2.71 5.62
C ARG A 77 -3.86 -1.97 5.14
N MET A 78 -3.65 -0.73 5.58
CA MET A 78 -2.41 0.01 5.34
C MET A 78 -1.22 -0.69 6.03
N TYR A 79 -1.37 -1.14 7.27
CA TYR A 79 -0.35 -1.95 7.96
C TYR A 79 -0.10 -3.29 7.27
N GLU A 80 -1.16 -3.93 6.74
CA GLU A 80 -0.99 -5.17 5.98
C GLU A 80 -0.22 -4.96 4.67
N LEU A 81 -0.44 -3.84 3.96
CA LEU A 81 0.39 -3.47 2.79
C LEU A 81 1.86 -3.28 3.19
N GLU A 82 2.11 -2.58 4.30
CA GLU A 82 3.46 -2.40 4.84
C GLU A 82 4.11 -3.74 5.19
N ARG A 83 3.38 -4.63 5.88
CA ARG A 83 3.85 -5.97 6.24
C ARG A 83 4.16 -6.82 5.02
N LEU A 84 3.28 -6.84 4.01
CA LEU A 84 3.53 -7.54 2.75
C LEU A 84 4.79 -7.00 2.06
N TYR A 85 5.01 -5.69 2.11
CA TYR A 85 6.20 -5.06 1.56
C TYR A 85 7.47 -5.47 2.30
N THR A 86 7.54 -5.21 3.61
CA THR A 86 8.75 -5.40 4.43
C THR A 86 9.14 -6.86 4.54
N ASP A 87 8.17 -7.75 4.76
CA ASP A 87 8.46 -9.13 5.13
C ASP A 87 8.70 -10.01 3.90
N HIS A 88 8.16 -9.62 2.73
CA HIS A 88 8.04 -10.52 1.58
C HIS A 88 8.42 -9.91 0.23
N ILE A 89 8.56 -8.59 0.10
CA ILE A 89 8.85 -7.91 -1.19
C ILE A 89 10.21 -7.20 -1.18
N LEU A 90 10.54 -6.46 -0.11
CA LEU A 90 11.77 -5.67 0.00
C LEU A 90 13.03 -6.52 -0.13
N ASP A 91 13.08 -7.61 0.65
CA ASP A 91 14.23 -8.53 0.74
C ASP A 91 14.03 -9.82 -0.06
N ALA A 92 12.94 -9.93 -0.83
CA ALA A 92 12.80 -11.04 -1.75
C ALA A 92 14.05 -11.06 -2.66
N PRO A 93 14.73 -12.21 -2.82
CA PRO A 93 15.88 -12.30 -3.69
C PRO A 93 15.46 -11.75 -5.04
N ARG A 94 15.95 -10.56 -5.41
CA ARG A 94 15.76 -9.97 -6.74
C ARG A 94 16.23 -11.04 -7.68
N HIS A 95 15.29 -11.71 -8.35
CA HIS A 95 15.49 -12.94 -9.09
C HIS A 95 16.97 -13.20 -9.41
N ALA A 96 17.60 -14.03 -8.57
CA ALA A 96 18.75 -14.78 -9.04
C ALA A 96 18.23 -15.63 -10.21
N PRO A 97 19.05 -15.76 -11.26
CA PRO A 97 18.81 -15.41 -12.66
C PRO A 97 17.48 -15.84 -13.31
#